data_AF-R7UNI3-F1
#
_entry.id   AF-R7UNI3-F1
#
_cell.length_a   1.000
_cell.length_b   1.000
_cell.length_c   1.000
_cell.angle_alpha   90.00
_cell.angle_beta   90.00
_cell.angle_gamma   90.00
#
_symmetry.space_group_name_H-M   'P 1'
#
loop_
_entity.id
_entity.type
_entity.pdbx_description
1 polymer ?
#
loop_
_entity_poly.entity_id
_entity_poly.type
_entity_poly.pdbx_seq_one_letter_code
_entity_poly.pdbx_strand_id
1 'polypeptide(L)'
;MYFYRNAGIEAVKIPGIVKTPCYIPGDAIDPKSPNHEWNAVRLRGASGWHLIDLTWAAGHIDRKSGDFRSDFNPHFLFTNPRDFAREHLPVEPKWQLLYKPLTLKAFKSDLLLRPGYF
;
A
#
# COMPACT_ATOMS: atom_id res chain seq x y z
N MET A 1 11.04 16.28 0.36
CA MET A 1 11.03 15.71 -1.00
C MET A 1 12.48 15.67 -1.49
N TYR A 2 13.19 14.57 -1.25
CA TYR A 2 14.60 14.42 -1.66
C TYR A 2 14.69 13.71 -3.03
N PHE A 3 15.65 14.16 -3.83
CA PHE A 3 15.76 14.05 -5.28
C PHE A 3 16.18 12.65 -5.79
N TYR A 4 15.47 12.12 -6.80
CA TYR A 4 15.90 10.99 -7.65
C TYR A 4 16.04 11.36 -9.14
N ARG A 5 16.25 12.65 -9.44
CA ARG A 5 16.28 13.16 -10.83
C ARG A 5 17.40 12.57 -11.71
N ASN A 6 18.48 12.04 -11.13
CA ASN A 6 19.60 11.48 -11.92
C ASN A 6 19.46 9.99 -12.27
N ALA A 7 18.54 9.25 -11.64
CA ALA A 7 18.35 7.82 -11.93
C ALA A 7 17.29 7.55 -13.00
N GLY A 8 16.62 8.58 -13.52
CA GLY A 8 15.45 8.41 -14.38
C GLY A 8 14.25 7.79 -13.63
N ILE A 9 14.17 8.00 -12.31
CA ILE A 9 13.08 7.49 -11.48
C ILE A 9 12.37 8.69 -10.84
N GLU A 10 11.09 8.81 -11.09
CA GLU A 10 10.20 9.73 -10.38
C GLU A 10 9.52 8.98 -9.24
N ALA A 11 9.41 9.61 -8.08
CA ALA A 11 8.76 9.00 -6.91
C ALA A 11 7.83 10.01 -6.24
N VAL A 12 6.65 9.54 -5.84
CA VAL A 12 5.66 10.30 -5.09
C VAL A 12 5.35 9.55 -3.80
N LYS A 13 5.28 10.28 -2.68
CA LYS A 13 4.78 9.75 -1.42
C LYS A 13 3.26 9.78 -1.42
N ILE A 14 2.64 8.68 -1.01
CA ILE A 14 1.18 8.52 -0.96
C ILE A 14 0.79 8.23 0.49
N PRO A 15 0.15 9.20 1.17
CA PRO A 15 -0.50 8.92 2.44
C PRO A 15 -1.81 8.17 2.20
N GLY A 16 -2.16 7.28 3.12
CA GLY A 16 -3.39 6.51 3.03
C GLY A 16 -3.70 5.71 4.27
N ILE A 17 -4.65 4.82 4.09
CA ILE A 17 -5.12 3.89 5.11
C ILE A 17 -4.75 2.50 4.67
N VAL A 18 -4.17 1.74 5.59
CA VAL A 18 -4.02 0.30 5.45
C VAL A 18 -4.86 -0.46 6.45
N LYS A 19 -5.34 -1.62 6.02
CA LYS A 19 -5.92 -2.61 6.94
C LYS A 19 -4.78 -3.42 7.55
N THR A 20 -4.41 -3.09 8.78
CA THR A 20 -3.37 -3.84 9.49
C THR A 20 -3.83 -5.28 9.74
N PRO A 21 -2.90 -6.20 10.08
CA PRO A 21 -3.26 -7.56 10.45
C PRO A 21 -4.22 -7.65 11.66
N CYS A 22 -4.47 -6.55 12.37
CA CYS A 22 -5.39 -6.46 13.50
C CYS A 22 -6.72 -5.78 13.13
N TYR A 23 -6.90 -5.40 11.85
CA TYR A 23 -8.14 -4.80 11.37
C TYR A 23 -9.27 -5.82 11.39
N ILE A 24 -10.35 -5.46 12.08
CA ILE A 24 -11.60 -6.22 12.10
C ILE A 24 -12.62 -5.49 11.21
N PRO A 25 -13.34 -6.19 10.31
CA PRO A 25 -14.43 -5.59 9.56
C PRO A 25 -15.42 -4.89 10.49
N GLY A 26 -15.58 -3.58 10.31
CA GLY A 26 -16.40 -2.73 11.19
C GLY A 26 -15.59 -1.74 12.03
N ASP A 27 -14.26 -1.93 12.13
CA ASP A 27 -13.39 -0.97 12.81
C ASP A 27 -13.53 0.43 12.20
N ALA A 28 -13.53 1.43 13.08
CA ALA A 28 -13.60 2.82 12.71
C ALA A 28 -12.32 3.22 11.96
N ILE A 29 -12.43 3.34 10.64
CA ILE A 29 -11.44 4.02 9.82
C ILE A 29 -11.89 5.46 9.62
N ASP A 30 -11.08 6.40 10.09
CA ASP A 30 -11.19 7.82 9.78
C ASP A 30 -10.44 8.15 8.47
N PRO A 31 -11.14 8.47 7.37
CA PRO A 31 -10.49 8.88 6.12
C PRO A 31 -9.67 10.17 6.22
N LYS A 32 -9.83 10.96 7.28
CA LYS A 32 -9.04 12.17 7.52
C LYS A 32 -7.75 11.92 8.28
N SER A 33 -7.55 10.70 8.80
CA SER A 33 -6.40 10.32 9.61
C SER A 33 -5.68 9.13 8.96
N PRO A 34 -4.88 9.35 7.91
CA PRO A 34 -4.10 8.28 7.29
C PRO A 34 -3.16 7.63 8.32
N ASN A 35 -3.14 6.30 8.36
CA ASN A 35 -2.36 5.53 9.32
C ASN A 35 -1.08 4.94 8.73
N HIS A 36 -0.84 5.14 7.43
CA HIS A 36 0.30 4.60 6.72
C HIS A 36 0.68 5.42 5.49
N GLU A 37 1.91 5.24 5.01
CA GLU A 37 2.43 5.91 3.82
C GLU A 37 3.23 4.92 2.96
N TRP A 38 3.07 5.02 1.65
CA TRP A 38 3.84 4.25 0.67
C TRP A 38 4.26 5.14 -0.51
N ASN A 39 4.82 4.56 -1.58
CA ASN A 39 5.27 5.32 -2.73
C ASN A 39 4.65 4.84 -4.05
N ALA A 40 4.48 5.78 -4.98
CA ALA A 40 4.37 5.47 -6.40
C ALA A 40 5.67 5.85 -7.08
N VAL A 41 6.16 4.98 -7.96
CA VAL A 41 7.36 5.21 -8.76
C VAL A 41 7.05 5.14 -10.25
N ARG A 42 7.69 6.00 -11.04
CA ARG A 42 7.64 5.96 -12.50
C ARG A 42 9.07 5.89 -13.02
N LEU A 43 9.33 4.83 -13.78
CA LEU A 43 10.62 4.62 -14.43
C LEU A 43 10.66 5.36 -15.75
N ARG A 44 11.83 5.86 -16.15
CA ARG A 44 12.04 6.49 -17.45
C ARG A 44 11.69 5.52 -18.57
N GLY A 45 10.79 5.94 -19.46
CA GLY A 45 10.29 5.12 -20.57
C GLY A 45 9.13 4.18 -20.20
N ALA A 46 8.74 4.09 -18.92
CA ALA A 46 7.52 3.40 -18.54
C ALA A 46 6.29 4.24 -18.87
N SER A 47 5.21 3.58 -19.30
CA SER A 47 3.94 4.22 -19.65
C SER A 47 3.11 4.65 -18.43
N GLY A 48 3.53 4.31 -17.21
CA GLY A 48 2.73 4.52 -16.01
C GLY A 48 3.48 4.48 -14.69
N TRP A 49 2.74 4.79 -13.63
CA TRP A 49 3.17 4.67 -12.25
C TRP A 49 3.02 3.24 -11.74
N HIS A 50 3.85 2.86 -10.79
CA HIS A 50 3.79 1.59 -10.08
C HIS A 50 3.79 1.84 -8.59
N LEU A 51 3.05 1.02 -7.84
CA LEU A 51 2.95 1.14 -6.38
C LEU A 51 4.03 0.29 -5.71
N ILE A 52 4.65 0.85 -4.69
CA ILE A 52 5.61 0.17 -3.82
C ILE A 52 5.35 0.56 -2.36
N ASP A 53 5.39 -0.42 -1.47
CA ASP A 53 5.45 -0.20 -0.02
C ASP A 53 6.70 -0.91 0.53
N LEU A 54 7.76 -0.14 0.73
CA LEU A 54 9.03 -0.67 1.24
C LEU A 54 8.94 -1.09 2.71
N THR A 55 8.00 -0.54 3.48
CA THR A 55 7.83 -0.88 4.90
C THR A 55 7.30 -2.30 5.02
N TRP A 56 6.23 -2.61 4.29
CA TRP A 56 5.62 -3.94 4.30
C TRP A 56 6.39 -4.94 3.44
N ALA A 57 7.15 -4.48 2.43
CA ALA A 57 8.08 -5.33 1.69
C ALA A 57 9.27 -5.80 2.53
N ALA A 58 9.75 -4.99 3.48
CA ALA A 58 10.95 -5.31 4.26
C ALA A 58 10.71 -6.40 5.32
N GLY A 59 9.48 -6.49 5.83
CA GLY A 59 9.12 -7.44 6.87
C GLY A 59 7.93 -7.00 7.71
N HIS A 60 7.82 -7.58 8.91
CA HIS A 60 6.70 -7.33 9.82
C HIS A 60 7.16 -7.36 11.28
N ILE A 61 6.32 -6.82 12.17
CA ILE A 61 6.51 -6.95 13.62
C ILE A 61 5.98 -8.32 14.06
N ASP A 62 6.81 -9.14 14.69
CA ASP A 62 6.37 -10.39 15.30
C ASP A 62 5.47 -10.09 16.49
N ARG A 63 4.25 -10.62 16.46
CA ARG A 63 3.22 -10.28 17.46
C ARG A 63 3.54 -10.77 18.88
N LYS A 64 4.42 -11.75 19.05
CA LYS A 64 4.76 -12.32 20.36
C LYS A 64 5.90 -11.57 21.03
N SER A 65 6.94 -11.29 20.27
CA SER A 65 8.17 -10.62 20.74
C SER A 65 8.08 -9.11 20.65
N GLY A 66 7.29 -8.56 19.71
CA GLY A 66 7.29 -7.14 19.38
C GLY A 66 8.49 -6.72 18.52
N ASP A 67 9.37 -7.65 18.17
CA ASP A 67 10.55 -7.38 17.38
C ASP A 67 10.23 -7.32 15.89
N PHE A 68 10.97 -6.47 15.16
CA PHE A 68 10.94 -6.49 13.71
C PHE A 68 11.60 -7.78 13.19
N ARG A 69 10.86 -8.50 12.34
CA ARG A 69 11.40 -9.60 11.55
C ARG A 69 11.54 -9.17 10.11
N SER A 70 12.77 -9.25 9.61
CA SER A 70 13.02 -9.13 8.19
C SER A 70 12.48 -10.37 7.49
N ASP A 71 11.50 -10.16 6.63
CA ASP A 71 10.81 -11.19 5.88
C ASP A 71 10.39 -10.57 4.55
N PHE A 72 11.32 -10.60 3.60
CA PHE A 72 11.18 -9.83 2.37
C PHE A 72 10.00 -10.35 1.56
N ASN A 73 9.03 -9.47 1.29
CA ASN A 73 7.82 -9.81 0.56
C ASN A 73 7.67 -8.97 -0.71
N PRO A 74 7.92 -9.54 -1.91
CA PRO A 74 7.81 -8.83 -3.17
C PRO A 74 6.36 -8.47 -3.53
N HIS A 75 5.35 -9.01 -2.83
CA HIS A 75 3.95 -8.62 -3.03
C HIS A 75 3.71 -7.11 -2.81
N PHE A 76 4.56 -6.45 -2.04
CA PHE A 76 4.44 -5.00 -1.84
C PHE A 76 5.24 -4.18 -2.85
N LEU A 77 5.81 -4.83 -3.87
CA LEU A 77 6.58 -4.21 -4.94
C LEU A 77 5.93 -4.51 -6.30
N PHE A 78 5.48 -3.46 -7.00
CA PHE A 78 4.98 -3.56 -8.37
C PHE A 78 3.74 -4.47 -8.56
N THR A 79 3.04 -4.80 -7.48
CA THR A 79 1.79 -5.56 -7.53
C THR A 79 0.72 -4.82 -8.33
N ASN A 80 -0.17 -5.60 -8.96
CA ASN A 80 -1.30 -5.06 -9.70
C ASN A 80 -2.08 -4.06 -8.81
N PRO A 81 -2.38 -2.84 -9.29
CA PRO A 81 -3.04 -1.85 -8.45
C PRO A 81 -4.38 -2.31 -7.87
N ARG A 82 -5.09 -3.25 -8.54
CA ARG A 82 -6.33 -3.83 -8.04
C ARG A 82 -6.10 -4.64 -6.76
N ASP A 83 -5.04 -5.44 -6.72
CA ASP A 83 -4.71 -6.28 -5.57
C ASP A 83 -4.15 -5.42 -4.44
N PHE A 84 -3.28 -4.46 -4.78
CA PHE A 84 -2.70 -3.52 -3.82
C PHE A 84 -3.78 -2.70 -3.11
N ALA A 85 -4.80 -2.23 -3.84
CA ALA A 85 -5.90 -1.42 -3.30
C ALA A 85 -6.84 -2.16 -2.32
N ARG A 86 -6.72 -3.49 -2.20
CA ARG A 86 -7.48 -4.27 -1.20
C ARG A 86 -6.98 -4.03 0.23
N GLU A 87 -5.68 -3.74 0.34
CA GLU A 87 -4.99 -3.49 1.61
C GLU A 87 -4.60 -2.03 1.80
N HIS A 88 -4.45 -1.25 0.70
CA HIS A 88 -3.99 0.15 0.72
C HIS A 88 -4.97 1.10 0.04
N LEU A 89 -5.63 1.96 0.81
CA LEU A 89 -6.54 2.98 0.30
C LEU A 89 -5.90 4.38 0.42
N PRO A 90 -5.50 5.03 -0.68
CA PRO A 90 -4.88 6.35 -0.63
C PRO A 90 -5.89 7.44 -0.28
N VAL A 91 -5.39 8.54 0.29
CA VAL A 91 -6.19 9.75 0.54
C VAL A 91 -6.70 10.34 -0.77
N GLU A 92 -5.84 10.41 -1.80
CA GLU A 92 -6.23 10.85 -3.14
C GLU A 92 -6.56 9.62 -4.03
N PRO A 93 -7.81 9.44 -4.49
CA PRO A 93 -8.22 8.23 -5.23
C PRO A 93 -7.45 7.96 -6.52
N LYS A 94 -6.85 8.99 -7.15
CA LYS A 94 -6.01 8.84 -8.36
C LYS A 94 -4.83 7.89 -8.15
N TRP A 95 -4.31 7.82 -6.92
CA TRP A 95 -3.16 6.99 -6.57
C TRP A 95 -3.50 5.51 -6.39
N GLN A 96 -4.77 5.13 -6.55
CA GLN A 96 -5.13 3.73 -6.68
C GLN A 96 -4.72 3.16 -8.05
N LEU A 97 -4.45 4.02 -9.04
CA LEU A 97 -4.11 3.63 -10.42
C LEU A 97 -5.15 2.70 -11.06
N LEU A 98 -6.40 2.78 -10.60
CA LEU A 98 -7.55 2.04 -11.12
C LEU A 98 -8.36 2.95 -12.05
N TYR A 99 -8.90 2.36 -13.12
CA TYR A 99 -9.88 3.05 -13.97
C TYR A 99 -11.11 3.49 -13.17
N LYS A 100 -11.58 2.64 -12.24
CA LYS A 100 -12.66 2.94 -11.29
C LYS A 100 -12.12 2.80 -9.87
N PRO A 101 -11.77 3.91 -9.20
CA PRO A 101 -11.26 3.88 -7.83
C PRO A 101 -12.26 3.25 -6.86
N LEU A 102 -11.75 2.45 -5.93
CA LEU A 102 -12.48 1.96 -4.77
C LEU A 102 -12.85 3.13 -3.87
N THR A 103 -14.08 3.07 -3.37
CA THR A 103 -14.56 3.99 -2.33
C THR A 103 -14.16 3.46 -0.96
N LEU A 104 -14.13 4.34 0.05
CA LEU A 104 -13.93 3.91 1.44
C LEU A 104 -14.95 2.85 1.87
N LYS A 105 -16.21 2.97 1.41
CA LYS A 105 -17.26 1.98 1.70
C LYS A 105 -16.89 0.61 1.13
N ALA A 106 -16.49 0.56 -0.14
CA ALA A 106 -16.06 -0.67 -0.81
C ALA A 106 -14.82 -1.27 -0.14
N PHE A 107 -13.85 -0.42 0.21
CA PHE A 107 -12.65 -0.81 0.94
C PHE A 107 -12.99 -1.44 2.29
N LYS A 108 -13.85 -0.82 3.10
CA LYS A 108 -14.30 -1.37 4.40
C LYS A 108 -15.04 -2.71 4.27
N SER A 109 -15.85 -2.87 3.22
CA SER A 109 -16.64 -4.09 3.01
C SER A 109 -15.84 -5.25 2.43
N ASP A 110 -14.71 -4.98 1.76
CA ASP A 110 -13.87 -6.05 1.22
C ASP A 110 -13.24 -6.83 2.37
N LEU A 111 -13.61 -8.10 2.47
CA LEU A 111 -12.98 -9.03 3.39
C LEU A 111 -11.52 -9.16 2.99
N LEU A 112 -10.62 -8.94 3.96
CA LEU A 112 -9.22 -9.31 3.81
C LEU A 112 -9.12 -10.84 3.73
N LEU A 113 -9.38 -11.38 2.54
CA LEU A 113 -8.84 -12.67 2.16
C LEU A 113 -7.37 -12.42 1.87
N ARG A 114 -6.56 -12.40 2.94
CA ARG A 114 -5.14 -12.71 2.81
C ARG A 114 -5.14 -14.15 2.36
N PRO A 115 -4.72 -14.47 1.12
CA PRO A 115 -4.35 -15.84 0.85
C PRO A 115 -3.39 -16.21 1.97
N GLY A 116 -3.67 -17.28 2.71
CA GLY A 116 -2.63 -17.90 3.49
C GLY A 116 -1.47 -18.04 2.52
N TYR A 117 -0.34 -17.39 2.83
CA TYR A 117 0.92 -17.71 2.20
C TYR A 117 1.13 -19.20 2.53
N PHE A 118 0.66 -20.07 1.62
CA PHE A 118 0.88 -21.50 1.61
C PHE A 118 2.10 -21.77 0.73
#